data_AF-I3YKK5-F1
#
_entry.id   AF-I3YKK5-F1
#
_cell.length_a   1.000
_cell.length_b   1.000
_cell.length_c   1.000
_cell.angle_alpha   90.00
_cell.angle_beta   90.00
_cell.angle_gamma   90.00
#
_symmetry.space_group_name_H-M   'P 1'
#
loop_
_entity.id
_entity.type
_entity.pdbx_description
1 polymer ?
#
loop_
_entity_poly.entity_id
_entity_poly.type
_entity_poly.pdbx_seq_one_letter_code
_entity_poly.pdbx_strand_id
1 'polypeptide(L)'
;MKKRISVCLVLLLGWLASYAQEPADSLAQPAAEQSESAPRPTTDELWDMANTAYINGNFHSAAEVYEEILSRGVSSVKLYYNLANAYFKEDRIGKAILYYKRALRLAPGNDDIRHNLSVAEARTKDNIEDIPEFFFVTWMREARHTMSCTAWSVLSLVLLACALALFLVYLLAQRLSLRKAGFYGTVVAVLLCMLTTWFALGERREMLDDTSAVVMTASTAVKSSPDKSSTDLFVLHEGTVVTITNRLDDWCEVVIADGKKGWLECRKIETI
;
A
#
# COMPACT_ATOMS: atom_id res chain seq x y z
N MET A 1 9.46 31.63 65.00
CA MET A 1 8.90 32.35 66.18
C MET A 1 8.24 33.63 65.66
N LYS A 2 6.89 33.73 65.65
CA LYS A 2 6.05 34.58 66.56
C LYS A 2 6.34 36.09 66.38
N LYS A 3 5.46 37.05 66.02
CA LYS A 3 3.99 37.37 66.19
C LYS A 3 3.62 38.44 65.13
N ARG A 4 2.45 38.47 64.43
CA ARG A 4 1.05 38.84 64.77
C ARG A 4 0.79 40.27 65.29
N ILE A 5 0.07 41.09 64.50
CA ILE A 5 -0.96 42.13 64.83
C ILE A 5 -1.79 42.33 63.52
N SER A 6 -3.06 41.94 63.28
CA SER A 6 -4.40 42.15 63.89
C SER A 6 -4.99 43.56 63.76
N VAL A 7 -6.13 43.72 63.06
CA VAL A 7 -7.34 44.56 63.35
C VAL A 7 -8.35 44.31 62.20
N CYS A 8 -9.41 43.48 62.35
CA CYS A 8 -10.79 43.67 62.89
C CYS A 8 -11.83 43.93 61.76
N LEU A 9 -12.78 43.03 61.44
CA LEU A 9 -14.01 42.58 62.18
C LEU A 9 -15.11 43.67 62.08
N VAL A 10 -16.31 43.45 61.51
CA VAL A 10 -17.56 42.97 62.18
C VAL A 10 -18.75 43.18 61.20
N LEU A 11 -19.49 42.12 60.79
CA LEU A 11 -20.86 41.68 61.19
C LEU A 11 -22.04 42.41 60.49
N LEU A 12 -22.91 41.72 59.70
CA LEU A 12 -24.14 40.94 60.08
C LEU A 12 -25.29 41.89 60.54
N LEU A 13 -26.57 41.86 60.12
CA LEU A 13 -27.55 40.79 59.83
C LEU A 13 -28.87 41.34 59.20
N GLY A 14 -29.62 40.45 58.53
CA GLY A 14 -31.10 40.31 58.61
C GLY A 14 -31.92 40.91 57.45
N TRP A 15 -33.06 40.35 57.00
CA TRP A 15 -33.92 39.26 57.49
C TRP A 15 -34.91 38.83 56.37
N LEU A 16 -35.25 37.53 56.35
CA LEU A 16 -36.52 36.87 55.97
C LEU A 16 -37.34 37.28 54.73
N ALA A 17 -37.54 36.31 53.84
CA ALA A 17 -38.88 36.01 53.32
C ALA A 17 -39.01 34.52 52.97
N SER A 18 -39.79 33.81 53.78
CA SER A 18 -40.32 32.47 53.49
C SER A 18 -41.29 32.56 52.31
N TYR A 19 -41.22 31.63 51.35
CA TYR A 19 -42.42 31.17 50.64
C TYR A 19 -42.27 29.71 50.18
N ALA A 20 -43.19 28.91 50.71
CA ALA A 20 -43.86 27.73 50.14
C ALA A 20 -43.05 26.64 49.43
N GLN A 21 -43.10 25.45 50.03
CA GLN A 21 -42.76 24.18 49.44
C GLN A 21 -44.08 23.48 49.02
N GLU A 22 -44.27 23.25 47.73
CA GLU A 22 -45.25 22.28 47.21
C GLU A 22 -44.52 21.00 46.77
N PRO A 23 -45.06 19.80 47.05
CA PRO A 23 -44.54 18.56 46.50
C PRO A 23 -45.24 18.29 45.16
N ALA A 24 -44.52 18.43 44.05
CA ALA A 24 -44.98 17.96 42.75
C ALA A 24 -44.52 16.52 42.54
N ASP A 25 -45.51 15.65 42.42
CA ASP A 25 -45.44 14.24 42.12
C ASP A 25 -44.58 13.90 40.90
N SER A 26 -43.86 12.79 41.04
CA SER A 26 -43.51 11.79 40.04
C SER A 26 -43.56 12.18 38.56
N LEU A 27 -42.38 12.25 37.92
CA LEU A 27 -42.05 11.47 36.73
C LEU A 27 -40.52 11.28 36.71
N ALA A 28 -40.04 10.28 37.44
CA ALA A 28 -38.69 9.76 37.22
C ALA A 28 -38.66 9.20 35.80
N GLN A 29 -38.07 9.94 34.87
CA GLN A 29 -37.66 9.39 33.59
C GLN A 29 -36.67 8.25 33.88
N PRO A 30 -36.85 7.05 33.29
CA PRO A 30 -35.82 6.04 33.41
C PRO A 30 -34.54 6.63 32.84
N ALA A 31 -33.49 6.66 33.66
CA ALA A 31 -32.15 6.97 33.20
C ALA A 31 -31.92 6.11 31.96
N ALA A 32 -31.75 6.77 30.81
CA ALA A 32 -31.34 6.11 29.60
C ALA A 32 -30.10 5.30 29.96
N GLU A 33 -30.23 3.96 29.91
CA GLU A 33 -29.10 3.06 29.89
C GLU A 33 -28.20 3.56 28.76
N GLN A 34 -27.12 4.24 29.13
CA GLN A 34 -26.00 4.42 28.24
C GLN A 34 -25.50 3.02 27.96
N SER A 35 -25.95 2.44 26.85
CA SER A 35 -25.32 1.30 26.23
C SER A 35 -23.87 1.70 26.02
N GLU A 36 -23.02 1.26 26.94
CA GLU A 36 -21.58 1.36 26.87
C GLU A 36 -21.19 0.52 25.66
N SER A 37 -21.08 1.18 24.49
CA SER A 37 -20.64 0.53 23.26
C SER A 37 -19.30 -0.11 23.57
N ALA A 38 -19.21 -1.44 23.40
CA ALA A 38 -17.97 -2.17 23.61
C ALA A 38 -16.78 -1.41 23.00
N PRO A 39 -15.62 -1.35 23.68
CA PRO A 39 -14.46 -0.66 23.14
C PRO A 39 -14.18 -1.17 21.72
N ARG A 40 -13.93 -0.24 20.78
CA ARG A 40 -13.64 -0.65 19.40
C ARG A 40 -12.44 -1.60 19.41
N PRO A 41 -12.49 -2.70 18.64
CA PRO A 41 -11.41 -3.67 18.60
C PRO A 41 -10.12 -2.96 18.19
N THR A 42 -9.02 -3.31 18.85
CA THR A 42 -7.66 -2.89 18.48
C THR A 42 -7.27 -3.49 17.12
N THR A 43 -6.22 -2.95 16.50
CA THR A 43 -5.74 -3.47 15.21
C THR A 43 -5.30 -4.94 15.32
N ASP A 44 -4.70 -5.34 16.45
CA ASP A 44 -4.27 -6.72 16.66
C ASP A 44 -5.48 -7.67 16.82
N GLU A 45 -6.52 -7.24 17.54
CA GLU A 45 -7.78 -8.00 17.62
C GLU A 45 -8.45 -8.13 16.24
N LEU A 46 -8.42 -7.08 15.41
CA LEU A 46 -8.91 -7.18 14.03
C LEU A 46 -8.12 -8.18 13.21
N TRP A 47 -6.80 -8.26 13.38
CA TRP A 47 -5.98 -9.27 12.71
C TRP A 47 -6.41 -10.68 13.09
N ASP A 48 -6.61 -10.93 14.38
CA ASP A 48 -7.04 -12.24 14.87
C ASP A 48 -8.44 -12.59 14.38
N MET A 49 -9.37 -11.62 14.37
CA MET A 49 -10.71 -11.77 13.82
C MET A 49 -10.66 -12.12 12.32
N ALA A 50 -9.91 -11.38 11.52
CA ALA A 50 -9.80 -11.61 10.08
C ALA A 50 -9.14 -12.96 9.76
N ASN A 51 -8.06 -13.32 10.46
CA ASN A 51 -7.40 -14.61 10.31
C ASN A 51 -8.33 -15.77 10.72
N THR A 52 -9.08 -15.61 11.81
CA THR A 52 -10.05 -16.61 12.27
C THR A 52 -11.18 -16.79 11.26
N ALA A 53 -11.75 -15.70 10.76
CA ALA A 53 -12.76 -15.75 9.70
C ALA A 53 -12.22 -16.46 8.45
N TYR A 54 -10.99 -16.16 8.04
CA TYR A 54 -10.32 -16.79 6.90
C TYR A 54 -10.13 -18.30 7.11
N ILE A 55 -9.62 -18.72 8.27
CA ILE A 55 -9.42 -20.14 8.63
C ILE A 55 -10.76 -20.90 8.63
N ASN A 56 -11.83 -20.25 9.10
CA ASN A 56 -13.17 -20.83 9.10
C ASN A 56 -13.83 -20.87 7.71
N GLY A 57 -13.15 -20.39 6.66
CA GLY A 57 -13.68 -20.34 5.30
C GLY A 57 -14.65 -19.18 5.03
N ASN A 58 -14.83 -18.28 6.01
CA ASN A 58 -15.68 -17.09 5.88
C ASN A 58 -14.91 -15.96 5.19
N PHE A 59 -14.55 -16.16 3.92
CA PHE A 59 -13.65 -15.27 3.18
C PHE A 59 -14.19 -13.85 3.00
N HIS A 60 -15.50 -13.71 2.78
CA HIS A 60 -16.15 -12.40 2.70
C HIS A 60 -15.95 -11.58 3.99
N SER A 61 -16.26 -12.16 5.15
CA SER A 61 -16.06 -11.52 6.45
C SER A 61 -14.58 -11.26 6.73
N ALA A 62 -13.68 -12.18 6.35
CA ALA A 62 -12.25 -11.94 6.48
C ALA A 62 -11.82 -10.71 5.66
N ALA A 63 -12.28 -10.58 4.42
CA ALA A 63 -11.98 -9.44 3.57
C ALA A 63 -12.50 -8.13 4.15
N GLU A 64 -13.72 -8.08 4.68
CA GLU A 64 -14.28 -6.89 5.34
C GLU A 64 -13.43 -6.45 6.54
N VAL A 65 -13.03 -7.39 7.41
CA VAL A 65 -12.21 -7.08 8.59
C VAL A 65 -10.80 -6.63 8.18
N TYR A 66 -10.22 -7.23 7.13
CA TYR A 66 -8.95 -6.75 6.58
C TYR A 66 -9.08 -5.36 5.94
N GLU A 67 -10.18 -5.06 5.24
CA GLU A 67 -10.46 -3.71 4.72
C GLU A 67 -10.61 -2.69 5.86
N GLU A 68 -11.16 -3.10 7.02
CA GLU A 68 -11.17 -2.26 8.21
C GLU A 68 -9.74 -1.96 8.69
N ILE A 69 -8.86 -2.96 8.76
CA ILE A 69 -7.44 -2.75 9.10
C ILE A 69 -6.79 -1.77 8.12
N LEU A 70 -7.06 -1.92 6.82
CA LEU A 70 -6.57 -1.02 5.77
C LEU A 70 -7.10 0.41 5.97
N SER A 71 -8.38 0.57 6.30
CA SER A 71 -9.02 1.87 6.55
C SER A 71 -8.40 2.63 7.74
N ARG A 72 -7.79 1.90 8.68
CA ARG A 72 -7.03 2.48 9.82
C ARG A 72 -5.63 2.94 9.43
N GLY A 73 -5.29 2.93 8.15
CA GLY A 73 -4.00 3.39 7.61
C GLY A 73 -2.89 2.34 7.64
N VAL A 74 -3.21 1.09 8.01
CA VAL A 74 -2.23 0.01 7.97
C VAL A 74 -2.05 -0.42 6.51
N SER A 75 -0.82 -0.31 6.01
CA SER A 75 -0.41 -0.82 4.70
C SER A 75 0.80 -1.72 4.90
N SER A 76 0.70 -2.97 4.45
CA SER A 76 1.80 -3.94 4.55
C SER A 76 1.65 -5.06 3.53
N VAL A 77 2.77 -5.71 3.20
CA VAL A 77 2.80 -6.92 2.35
C VAL A 77 1.83 -7.98 2.88
N LYS A 78 1.85 -8.23 4.20
CA LYS A 78 0.98 -9.22 4.85
C LYS A 78 -0.51 -8.90 4.66
N LEU A 79 -0.90 -7.64 4.84
CA LEU A 79 -2.30 -7.23 4.73
C LEU A 79 -2.80 -7.36 3.30
N TYR A 80 -2.03 -6.85 2.35
CA TYR A 80 -2.38 -6.94 0.93
C TYR A 80 -2.42 -8.38 0.44
N TYR A 81 -1.46 -9.22 0.82
CA TYR A 81 -1.48 -10.64 0.48
C TYR A 81 -2.71 -11.36 1.06
N ASN A 82 -3.08 -11.07 2.31
CA ASN A 82 -4.25 -11.69 2.95
C ASN A 82 -5.58 -11.20 2.35
N LEU A 83 -5.71 -9.91 2.04
CA LEU A 83 -6.85 -9.36 1.29
C LEU A 83 -6.97 -10.04 -0.07
N ALA A 84 -5.86 -10.14 -0.80
CA ALA A 84 -5.84 -10.77 -2.11
C ALA A 84 -6.28 -12.24 -2.06
N ASN A 85 -5.77 -13.01 -1.08
CA ASN A 85 -6.18 -14.39 -0.85
C ASN A 85 -7.66 -14.50 -0.52
N ALA A 86 -8.19 -13.64 0.36
CA ALA A 86 -9.60 -13.64 0.74
C ALA A 86 -10.50 -13.36 -0.48
N TYR A 87 -10.18 -12.32 -1.27
CA TYR A 87 -10.91 -12.02 -2.49
C TYR A 87 -10.80 -13.09 -3.57
N PHE A 88 -9.63 -13.71 -3.71
CA PHE A 88 -9.44 -14.81 -4.64
C PHE A 88 -10.34 -16.01 -4.28
N LYS A 89 -10.48 -16.31 -2.98
CA LYS A 89 -11.37 -17.37 -2.48
C LYS A 89 -12.86 -17.01 -2.59
N GLU A 90 -13.18 -15.73 -2.63
CA GLU A 90 -14.54 -15.20 -2.89
C GLU A 90 -14.85 -15.07 -4.41
N ASP A 91 -13.94 -15.48 -5.29
CA ASP A 91 -14.04 -15.32 -6.75
C ASP A 91 -14.14 -13.86 -7.21
N ARG A 92 -13.69 -12.92 -6.37
CA ARG A 92 -13.55 -11.49 -6.67
C ARG A 92 -12.18 -11.22 -7.28
N ILE A 93 -11.98 -11.72 -8.49
CA ILE A 93 -10.67 -11.79 -9.15
C ILE A 93 -10.02 -10.42 -9.33
N GLY A 94 -10.79 -9.36 -9.63
CA GLY A 94 -10.25 -8.01 -9.83
C GLY A 94 -9.62 -7.44 -8.56
N LYS A 95 -10.32 -7.56 -7.43
CA LYS A 95 -9.78 -7.18 -6.12
C LYS A 95 -8.58 -8.05 -5.73
N ALA A 96 -8.62 -9.35 -6.01
CA ALA A 96 -7.49 -10.23 -5.74
C ALA A 96 -6.21 -9.78 -6.47
N ILE A 97 -6.31 -9.54 -7.78
CA ILE A 97 -5.19 -9.08 -8.62
C ILE A 97 -4.65 -7.73 -8.13
N LEU A 98 -5.55 -6.77 -7.82
CA LEU A 98 -5.17 -5.48 -7.28
C LEU A 98 -4.31 -5.63 -6.00
N TYR A 99 -4.80 -6.38 -5.03
CA TYR A 99 -4.11 -6.51 -3.76
C TYR A 99 -2.84 -7.37 -3.86
N TYR A 100 -2.78 -8.37 -4.74
CA TYR A 100 -1.52 -9.06 -5.03
C TYR A 100 -0.50 -8.11 -5.66
N LYS A 101 -0.89 -7.24 -6.60
CA LYS A 101 0.02 -6.26 -7.19
C LYS A 101 0.48 -5.21 -6.18
N ARG A 102 -0.40 -4.76 -5.29
CA ARG A 102 -0.02 -3.91 -4.13
C ARG A 102 0.99 -4.61 -3.22
N ALA A 103 0.78 -5.89 -2.92
CA ALA A 103 1.71 -6.67 -2.11
C ALA A 103 3.07 -6.84 -2.82
N LEU A 104 3.06 -7.15 -4.11
CA LEU A 104 4.27 -7.33 -4.92
C LEU A 104 5.05 -6.02 -5.09
N ARG A 105 4.37 -4.87 -5.20
CA ARG A 105 5.01 -3.56 -5.21
C ARG A 105 5.83 -3.30 -3.94
N LEU A 106 5.37 -3.79 -2.78
CA LEU A 106 6.10 -3.70 -1.52
C LEU A 106 7.17 -4.80 -1.36
N ALA A 107 7.03 -5.93 -2.06
CA ALA A 107 7.93 -7.09 -1.98
C ALA A 107 8.17 -7.72 -3.37
N PRO A 108 8.93 -7.05 -4.27
CA PRO A 108 9.05 -7.46 -5.69
C PRO A 108 9.70 -8.84 -5.89
N GLY A 109 10.52 -9.28 -4.94
CA GLY A 109 11.21 -10.58 -4.95
C GLY A 109 10.44 -11.71 -4.25
N ASN A 110 9.15 -11.53 -3.98
CA ASN A 110 8.34 -12.55 -3.31
C ASN A 110 7.69 -13.51 -4.34
N ASP A 111 8.26 -14.72 -4.44
CA ASP A 111 7.81 -15.75 -5.38
C ASP A 111 6.40 -16.27 -5.08
N ASP A 112 6.00 -16.35 -3.80
CA ASP A 112 4.67 -16.82 -3.39
C ASP A 112 3.57 -15.86 -3.89
N ILE A 113 3.79 -14.54 -3.73
CA ILE A 113 2.88 -13.50 -4.23
C ILE A 113 2.80 -13.58 -5.75
N ARG A 114 3.94 -13.72 -6.44
CA ARG A 114 4.00 -13.80 -7.90
C ARG A 114 3.27 -15.03 -8.43
N HIS A 115 3.46 -16.18 -7.79
CA HIS A 115 2.76 -17.41 -8.15
C HIS A 115 1.24 -17.25 -7.98
N ASN A 116 0.78 -16.77 -6.82
CA ASN A 116 -0.65 -16.59 -6.58
C ASN A 116 -1.28 -15.53 -7.49
N LEU A 117 -0.55 -14.45 -7.78
CA LEU A 117 -0.97 -13.45 -8.77
C LEU A 117 -1.16 -14.09 -10.14
N SER A 118 -0.19 -14.88 -10.61
CA SER A 118 -0.29 -15.58 -11.89
C SER A 118 -1.49 -16.52 -11.95
N VAL A 119 -1.81 -17.21 -10.85
CA VAL A 119 -3.02 -18.05 -10.74
C VAL A 119 -4.30 -17.21 -10.80
N ALA A 120 -4.32 -16.01 -10.22
CA ALA A 120 -5.44 -15.09 -10.31
C ALA A 120 -5.61 -14.49 -11.72
N GLU A 121 -4.49 -14.08 -12.34
CA GLU A 121 -4.46 -13.59 -13.72
C GLU A 121 -4.91 -14.66 -14.71
N ALA A 122 -4.57 -15.95 -14.50
CA ALA A 122 -5.05 -17.04 -15.33
C ALA A 122 -6.58 -17.27 -15.26
N ARG A 123 -7.28 -16.66 -14.30
CA ARG A 123 -8.75 -16.70 -14.20
C ARG A 123 -9.43 -15.51 -14.87
N THR A 124 -8.68 -14.51 -15.34
CA THR A 124 -9.28 -13.39 -16.06
C THR A 124 -9.82 -13.87 -17.41
N LYS A 125 -10.91 -13.27 -17.86
CA LYS A 125 -11.49 -13.58 -19.17
C LYS A 125 -10.65 -13.01 -20.31
N ASP A 126 -10.00 -11.88 -20.06
CA ASP A 126 -9.11 -11.25 -21.00
C ASP A 126 -7.75 -11.92 -20.90
N ASN A 127 -7.35 -12.60 -21.98
CA ASN A 127 -5.98 -13.03 -22.20
C ASN A 127 -5.36 -12.10 -23.24
N ILE A 128 -4.72 -11.03 -22.77
CA ILE A 128 -4.08 -10.03 -23.62
C ILE A 128 -2.60 -10.35 -23.63
N GLU A 129 -2.08 -10.75 -24.80
CA GLU A 129 -0.65 -10.98 -24.96
C GLU A 129 0.11 -9.66 -24.90
N ASP A 130 1.12 -9.60 -24.04
CA ASP A 130 2.05 -8.47 -23.97
C ASP A 130 2.80 -8.30 -25.30
N ILE A 131 3.09 -7.06 -25.66
CA ILE A 131 4.02 -6.78 -26.76
C ILE A 131 5.37 -7.44 -26.41
N PRO A 132 5.93 -8.31 -27.27
CA PRO A 132 7.16 -9.01 -26.97
C PRO A 132 8.30 -8.01 -26.76
N GLU A 133 8.78 -7.95 -25.53
CA GLU A 133 9.94 -7.15 -25.19
C GLU A 133 11.24 -7.85 -25.60
N PHE A 134 12.28 -7.06 -25.86
CA PHE A 134 13.61 -7.60 -26.09
C PHE A 134 14.11 -8.33 -24.83
N PHE A 135 14.68 -9.53 -24.98
CA PHE A 135 15.01 -10.41 -23.85
C PHE A 135 15.92 -9.79 -22.79
N PHE A 136 16.78 -8.84 -23.17
CA PHE A 136 17.64 -8.15 -22.21
C PHE A 136 16.83 -7.22 -21.29
N VAL A 137 15.71 -6.66 -21.76
CA VAL A 137 14.83 -5.79 -20.96
C VAL A 137 14.12 -6.62 -19.90
N THR A 138 13.54 -7.76 -20.30
CA THR A 138 12.88 -8.69 -19.36
C THR A 138 13.88 -9.21 -18.34
N TRP A 139 15.05 -9.70 -18.78
CA TRP A 139 16.10 -10.18 -17.88
C TRP A 139 16.58 -9.10 -16.89
N MET A 140 16.76 -7.85 -17.35
CA MET A 140 17.18 -6.75 -16.49
C MET A 140 16.11 -6.39 -15.45
N ARG A 141 14.83 -6.37 -15.85
CA ARG A 141 13.70 -6.14 -14.94
C ARG A 141 13.58 -7.26 -13.92
N GLU A 142 13.68 -8.52 -14.35
CA GLU A 142 13.67 -9.66 -13.44
C GLU A 142 14.82 -9.62 -12.43
N ALA A 143 16.04 -9.33 -12.89
CA ALA A 143 17.20 -9.17 -12.01
C ALA A 143 16.95 -8.06 -10.98
N ARG A 144 16.38 -6.94 -11.40
CA ARG A 144 16.04 -5.80 -10.54
C ARG A 144 15.00 -6.17 -9.48
N HIS A 145 13.98 -6.96 -9.82
CA HIS A 145 12.93 -7.39 -8.89
C HIS A 145 13.35 -8.50 -7.91
N THR A 146 14.55 -9.08 -8.04
CA THR A 146 15.00 -10.10 -7.07
C THR A 146 15.11 -9.60 -5.63
N MET A 147 15.35 -8.31 -5.45
CA MET A 147 15.54 -7.68 -4.13
C MET A 147 14.74 -6.39 -4.01
N SER A 148 14.41 -6.00 -2.78
CA SER A 148 13.76 -4.71 -2.51
C SER A 148 14.69 -3.52 -2.79
N CYS A 149 14.11 -2.33 -2.98
CA CYS A 149 14.86 -1.08 -3.08
C CYS A 149 15.82 -0.85 -1.89
N THR A 150 15.41 -1.24 -0.67
CA THR A 150 16.24 -1.12 0.53
C THR A 150 17.45 -2.06 0.48
N ALA A 151 17.26 -3.31 0.05
CA ALA A 151 18.33 -4.28 -0.09
C ALA A 151 19.36 -3.84 -1.15
N TRP A 152 18.91 -3.36 -2.32
CA TRP A 152 19.80 -2.79 -3.34
C TRP A 152 20.61 -1.60 -2.82
N SER A 153 19.98 -0.72 -2.04
CA SER A 153 20.64 0.45 -1.45
C SER A 153 21.71 0.05 -0.42
N VAL A 154 21.43 -0.94 0.43
CA VAL A 154 22.40 -1.47 1.40
C VAL A 154 23.57 -2.14 0.69
N LEU A 155 23.30 -2.95 -0.34
CA LEU A 155 24.35 -3.58 -1.15
C LEU A 155 25.25 -2.54 -1.82
N SER A 156 24.66 -1.48 -2.36
CA SER A 156 25.39 -0.36 -2.95
C SER A 156 26.30 0.33 -1.93
N LEU A 157 25.83 0.56 -0.70
CA LEU A 157 26.63 1.14 0.38
C LEU A 157 27.79 0.23 0.81
N VAL A 158 27.57 -1.08 0.88
CA VAL A 158 28.62 -2.07 1.18
C VAL A 158 29.67 -2.07 0.06
N LEU A 159 29.25 -2.08 -1.20
CA LEU A 159 30.15 -2.02 -2.35
C LEU A 159 30.97 -0.71 -2.37
N LEU A 160 30.36 0.41 -1.99
CA LEU A 160 31.05 1.69 -1.85
C LEU A 160 32.13 1.62 -0.75
N ALA A 161 31.81 1.07 0.41
CA ALA A 161 32.78 0.88 1.50
C ALA A 161 33.94 -0.04 1.07
N CYS A 162 33.64 -1.13 0.35
CA CYS A 162 34.65 -2.01 -0.23
C CYS A 162 35.53 -1.27 -1.26
N ALA A 163 34.93 -0.43 -2.12
CA ALA A 163 35.67 0.37 -3.09
C ALA A 163 36.64 1.33 -2.40
N LEU A 164 36.22 2.00 -1.32
CA LEU A 164 37.08 2.88 -0.52
C LEU A 164 38.23 2.10 0.13
N ALA A 165 37.96 0.92 0.68
CA ALA A 165 39.00 0.08 1.28
C ALA A 165 40.03 -0.38 0.23
N LEU A 166 39.59 -0.81 -0.95
CA LEU A 166 40.48 -1.21 -2.06
C LEU A 166 41.28 -0.03 -2.61
N PHE A 167 40.68 1.16 -2.61
CA PHE A 167 41.35 2.40 -2.99
C PHE A 167 42.45 2.76 -1.97
N LEU A 168 42.20 2.59 -0.68
CA LEU A 168 43.23 2.74 0.35
C LEU A 168 44.36 1.72 0.17
N VAL A 169 44.07 0.46 -0.17
CA VAL A 169 45.09 -0.53 -0.51
C VAL A 169 45.93 -0.09 -1.72
N TYR A 170 45.30 0.49 -2.75
CA TYR A 170 46.01 1.03 -3.91
C TYR A 170 46.98 2.18 -3.53
N LEU A 171 46.59 3.04 -2.58
CA LEU A 171 47.40 4.17 -2.13
C LEU A 171 48.54 3.75 -1.18
N LEU A 172 48.27 2.85 -0.23
CA LEU A 172 49.16 2.55 0.89
C LEU A 172 50.04 1.31 0.68
N ALA A 173 49.67 0.41 -0.23
CA ALA A 173 50.44 -0.82 -0.41
C ALA A 173 51.82 -0.55 -1.03
N GLN A 174 52.87 -1.05 -0.39
CA GLN A 174 54.24 -0.98 -0.90
C GLN A 174 54.52 -2.00 -2.01
N ARG A 175 53.75 -3.10 -2.07
CA ARG A 175 53.89 -4.15 -3.10
C ARG A 175 53.12 -3.78 -4.37
N LEU A 176 53.80 -3.83 -5.52
CA LEU A 176 53.22 -3.54 -6.85
C LEU A 176 52.00 -4.42 -7.19
N SER A 177 52.00 -5.69 -6.79
CA SER A 177 50.87 -6.60 -7.02
C SER A 177 49.62 -6.16 -6.26
N LEU A 178 49.77 -5.77 -4.99
CA LEU A 178 48.66 -5.27 -4.16
C LEU A 178 48.12 -3.94 -4.68
N ARG A 179 48.98 -3.04 -5.17
CA ARG A 179 48.51 -1.79 -5.81
C ARG A 179 47.68 -2.08 -7.05
N LYS A 180 48.14 -2.97 -7.93
CA LYS A 180 47.37 -3.37 -9.13
C LYS A 180 46.03 -3.99 -8.75
N ALA A 181 46.02 -4.91 -7.78
CA ALA A 181 44.80 -5.52 -7.28
C ALA A 181 43.83 -4.49 -6.68
N GLY A 182 44.32 -3.56 -5.86
CA GLY A 182 43.53 -2.47 -5.29
C GLY A 182 42.92 -1.57 -6.37
N PHE A 183 43.69 -1.20 -7.40
CA PHE A 183 43.21 -0.37 -8.50
C PHE A 183 42.07 -1.06 -9.28
N TYR A 184 42.32 -2.26 -9.80
CA TYR A 184 41.30 -2.99 -10.58
C TYR A 184 40.09 -3.36 -9.72
N GLY A 185 40.32 -3.76 -8.47
CA GLY A 185 39.24 -4.04 -7.52
C GLY A 185 38.38 -2.81 -7.24
N THR A 186 38.98 -1.62 -7.09
CA THR A 186 38.25 -0.36 -6.92
C THR A 186 37.38 -0.07 -8.14
N VAL A 187 37.94 -0.19 -9.35
CA VAL A 187 37.19 0.04 -10.60
C VAL A 187 35.97 -0.88 -10.69
N VAL A 188 36.16 -2.19 -10.45
CA VAL A 188 35.06 -3.16 -10.46
C VAL A 188 34.03 -2.85 -9.38
N ALA A 189 34.46 -2.57 -8.15
CA ALA A 189 33.55 -2.26 -7.04
C ALA A 189 32.73 -0.99 -7.30
N VAL A 190 33.33 0.04 -7.89
CA VAL A 190 32.62 1.27 -8.28
C VAL A 190 31.59 1.00 -9.38
N LEU A 191 31.94 0.21 -10.41
CA LEU A 191 31.00 -0.14 -11.47
C LEU A 191 29.80 -0.93 -10.94
N LEU A 192 30.04 -1.90 -10.05
CA LEU A 192 28.97 -2.64 -9.37
C LEU A 192 28.15 -1.76 -8.44
N CYS A 193 28.79 -0.83 -7.73
CA CYS A 193 28.10 0.17 -6.91
C CYS A 193 27.16 1.02 -7.76
N MET A 194 27.62 1.53 -8.91
CA MET A 194 26.80 2.32 -9.84
C MET A 194 25.62 1.50 -10.39
N LEU A 195 25.86 0.23 -10.77
CA LEU A 195 24.81 -0.66 -11.25
C LEU A 195 23.73 -0.93 -10.19
N THR A 196 24.14 -1.23 -8.96
CA THR A 196 23.20 -1.48 -7.85
C THR A 196 22.44 -0.21 -7.45
N THR A 197 23.08 0.97 -7.51
CA THR A 197 22.38 2.26 -7.34
C THR A 197 21.34 2.47 -8.44
N TRP A 198 21.67 2.16 -9.70
CA TRP A 198 20.74 2.26 -10.81
C TRP A 198 19.52 1.35 -10.63
N PHE A 199 19.72 0.11 -10.15
CA PHE A 199 18.63 -0.80 -9.80
C PHE A 199 17.76 -0.25 -8.68
N ALA A 200 18.36 0.27 -7.61
CA ALA A 200 17.61 0.89 -6.52
C ALA A 200 16.75 2.07 -7.00
N LEU A 201 17.29 2.93 -7.87
CA LEU A 201 16.54 4.05 -8.45
C LEU A 201 15.43 3.59 -9.40
N GLY A 202 15.68 2.51 -10.16
CA GLY A 202 14.69 1.88 -11.02
C GLY A 202 13.50 1.34 -10.22
N GLU A 203 13.75 0.51 -9.21
CA GLU A 203 12.70 -0.02 -8.33
C GLU A 203 11.94 1.10 -7.62
N ARG A 204 12.65 2.12 -7.14
CA ARG A 204 12.01 3.26 -6.49
C ARG A 204 11.05 3.97 -7.45
N ARG A 205 11.42 4.13 -8.72
CA ARG A 205 10.55 4.78 -9.72
C ARG A 205 9.30 3.96 -9.96
N GLU A 206 9.44 2.64 -10.07
CA GLU A 206 8.31 1.73 -10.28
C GLU A 206 7.41 1.61 -9.05
N MET A 207 7.98 1.63 -7.84
CA MET A 207 7.23 1.65 -6.58
C MET A 207 6.41 2.95 -6.42
N LEU A 208 6.87 4.06 -7.00
CA LEU A 208 6.18 5.35 -6.98
C LEU A 208 5.29 5.57 -8.22
N ASP A 209 5.16 4.57 -9.09
CA ASP A 209 4.37 4.66 -10.30
C ASP A 209 2.89 4.33 -10.03
N ASP A 210 2.08 5.38 -9.93
CA ASP A 210 0.63 5.30 -9.70
C ASP A 210 -0.17 5.31 -11.01
N THR A 211 0.46 4.99 -12.14
CA THR A 211 -0.22 4.91 -13.44
C THR A 211 -0.91 3.58 -13.68
N SER A 212 -0.49 2.51 -13.02
CA SER A 212 -1.05 1.17 -13.22
C SER A 212 -2.34 0.98 -12.42
N ALA A 213 -3.37 0.40 -13.04
CA ALA A 213 -4.67 0.18 -12.45
C ALA A 213 -5.28 -1.16 -12.89
N VAL A 214 -6.30 -1.62 -12.15
CA VAL A 214 -7.03 -2.86 -12.44
C VAL A 214 -8.50 -2.54 -12.68
N VAL A 215 -9.08 -3.13 -13.73
CA VAL A 215 -10.52 -3.05 -14.03
C VAL A 215 -11.32 -3.82 -12.96
N MET A 216 -12.27 -3.14 -12.33
CA MET A 216 -13.07 -3.67 -11.21
C MET A 216 -14.47 -4.12 -11.59
N THR A 217 -14.93 -3.70 -12.77
CA THR A 217 -16.26 -4.06 -13.27
C THR A 217 -16.20 -5.34 -14.10
N ALA A 218 -17.20 -6.20 -13.98
CA ALA A 218 -17.31 -7.45 -14.74
C ALA A 218 -17.09 -7.26 -16.26
N SER A 219 -17.57 -6.14 -16.81
CA SER A 219 -17.32 -5.76 -18.20
C SER A 219 -17.44 -4.24 -18.37
N THR A 220 -16.52 -3.64 -19.12
CA THR A 220 -16.58 -2.24 -19.53
C THR A 220 -16.13 -2.07 -20.98
N ALA A 221 -16.94 -1.34 -21.75
CA ALA A 221 -16.53 -0.90 -23.08
C ALA A 221 -15.50 0.23 -22.95
N VAL A 222 -14.41 0.11 -23.72
CA VAL A 222 -13.41 1.15 -23.91
C VAL A 222 -13.80 1.99 -25.11
N LYS A 223 -13.86 3.29 -24.90
CA LYS A 223 -14.36 4.31 -25.82
C LYS A 223 -13.25 4.94 -26.65
N SER A 224 -13.60 5.44 -27.83
CA SER A 224 -12.69 6.20 -28.70
C SER A 224 -12.40 7.61 -28.19
N SER A 225 -13.34 8.23 -27.48
CA SER A 225 -13.19 9.56 -26.88
C SER A 225 -13.82 9.59 -25.48
N PRO A 226 -13.51 10.59 -24.62
CA PRO A 226 -14.08 10.72 -23.27
C PRO A 226 -15.54 11.20 -23.31
N ASP A 227 -16.39 10.46 -24.01
CA ASP A 227 -17.81 10.71 -24.14
C ASP A 227 -18.61 9.40 -24.16
N LYS A 228 -19.78 9.41 -23.52
CA LYS A 228 -20.65 8.23 -23.39
C LYS A 228 -21.23 7.79 -24.73
N SER A 229 -21.47 8.72 -25.65
CA SER A 229 -22.04 8.44 -26.97
C SER A 229 -21.01 8.03 -28.03
N SER A 230 -19.72 8.10 -27.68
CA SER A 230 -18.63 7.73 -28.58
C SER A 230 -18.59 6.22 -28.86
N THR A 231 -17.93 5.86 -29.97
CA THR A 231 -17.81 4.48 -30.45
C THR A 231 -17.01 3.62 -29.48
N ASP A 232 -17.53 2.42 -29.22
CA ASP A 232 -16.84 1.37 -28.46
C ASP A 232 -15.73 0.76 -29.34
N LEU A 233 -14.49 0.76 -28.85
CA LEU A 233 -13.33 0.19 -29.53
C LEU A 233 -13.16 -1.30 -29.22
N PHE A 234 -13.21 -1.66 -27.94
CA PHE A 234 -13.10 -3.02 -27.43
C PHE A 234 -13.68 -3.09 -26.00
N VAL A 235 -13.79 -4.29 -25.45
CA VAL A 235 -14.35 -4.53 -24.11
C VAL A 235 -13.28 -5.12 -23.22
N LEU A 236 -13.17 -4.58 -22.01
CA LEU A 236 -12.34 -5.13 -20.94
C LEU A 236 -13.22 -5.76 -19.86
N HIS A 237 -12.68 -6.74 -19.16
CA HIS A 237 -13.32 -7.45 -18.07
C HIS A 237 -12.59 -7.24 -16.75
N GLU A 238 -13.22 -7.69 -15.66
CA GLU A 238 -12.65 -7.61 -14.32
C GLU A 238 -11.27 -8.28 -14.25
N GLY A 239 -10.33 -7.66 -13.55
CA GLY A 239 -8.98 -8.16 -13.35
C GLY A 239 -7.97 -7.73 -14.42
N THR A 240 -8.42 -7.15 -15.53
CA THR A 240 -7.51 -6.66 -16.57
C THR A 240 -6.70 -5.47 -16.07
N VAL A 241 -5.38 -5.56 -16.25
CA VAL A 241 -4.43 -4.52 -15.85
C VAL A 241 -4.29 -3.51 -16.99
N VAL A 242 -4.33 -2.24 -16.63
CA VAL A 242 -4.24 -1.13 -17.58
C VAL A 242 -3.30 -0.05 -17.06
N THR A 243 -2.65 0.65 -17.97
CA THR A 243 -1.82 1.81 -17.64
C THR A 243 -2.57 3.09 -18.00
N ILE A 244 -2.82 3.93 -17.01
CA ILE A 244 -3.46 5.25 -17.17
C ILE A 244 -2.42 6.22 -17.73
N THR A 245 -2.73 6.83 -18.88
CA THR A 245 -1.84 7.80 -19.54
C THR A 245 -2.35 9.23 -19.43
N ASN A 246 -3.67 9.42 -19.36
CA ASN A 246 -4.29 10.73 -19.22
C ASN A 246 -5.57 10.63 -18.39
N ARG A 247 -5.96 11.74 -17.76
CA ARG A 247 -7.21 11.87 -17.00
C ARG A 247 -7.90 13.15 -17.44
N LEU A 248 -9.17 13.03 -17.83
CA LEU A 248 -10.03 14.13 -18.22
C LEU A 248 -11.37 13.99 -17.51
N ASP A 249 -11.63 14.83 -16.51
CA ASP A 249 -12.80 14.76 -15.64
C ASP A 249 -13.02 13.34 -15.08
N ASP A 250 -14.16 12.71 -15.40
CA ASP A 250 -14.51 11.34 -14.96
C ASP A 250 -13.90 10.24 -15.85
N TRP A 251 -13.11 10.60 -16.87
CA TRP A 251 -12.56 9.68 -17.86
C TRP A 251 -11.05 9.51 -17.72
N CYS A 252 -10.62 8.27 -17.88
CA CYS A 252 -9.23 7.86 -17.85
C CYS A 252 -8.86 7.28 -19.22
N GLU A 253 -7.84 7.83 -19.86
CA GLU A 253 -7.24 7.24 -21.05
C GLU A 253 -6.30 6.13 -20.60
N VAL A 254 -6.57 4.91 -21.06
CA VAL A 254 -5.85 3.72 -20.67
C VAL A 254 -5.17 3.08 -21.86
N VAL A 255 -4.05 2.42 -21.59
CA VAL A 255 -3.30 1.59 -22.52
C VAL A 255 -3.27 0.17 -21.95
N ILE A 256 -3.58 -0.81 -22.79
CA ILE A 256 -3.51 -2.22 -22.41
C ILE A 256 -2.19 -2.85 -22.87
N ALA A 257 -1.90 -4.06 -22.41
CA ALA A 257 -0.68 -4.81 -22.69
C ALA A 257 -0.32 -4.93 -24.20
N ASP A 258 -1.31 -5.02 -25.08
CA ASP A 258 -1.11 -5.11 -26.55
C ASP A 258 -0.83 -3.74 -27.22
N GLY A 259 -0.82 -2.65 -26.46
CA GLY A 259 -0.57 -1.28 -26.91
C GLY A 259 -1.79 -0.51 -27.40
N LYS A 260 -2.99 -1.12 -27.48
CA LYS A 260 -4.22 -0.39 -27.80
C LYS A 260 -4.55 0.63 -26.72
N LYS A 261 -5.11 1.75 -27.16
CA LYS A 261 -5.51 2.86 -26.30
C LYS A 261 -7.00 3.11 -26.39
N GLY A 262 -7.57 3.66 -25.32
CA GLY A 262 -8.89 4.24 -25.34
C GLY A 262 -9.33 4.75 -23.98
N TRP A 263 -10.56 5.23 -23.89
CA TRP A 263 -11.10 5.91 -22.72
C TRP A 263 -12.08 5.03 -21.96
N LEU A 264 -12.01 5.05 -20.63
CA LEU A 264 -13.02 4.44 -19.77
C LEU A 264 -13.30 5.33 -18.57
N GLU A 265 -14.45 5.14 -17.91
CA GLU A 265 -14.78 5.90 -16.71
C GLU A 265 -13.82 5.52 -15.57
N CYS A 266 -13.15 6.50 -14.96
CA CYS A 266 -12.13 6.26 -13.92
C CYS A 266 -12.67 5.48 -12.72
N ARG A 267 -13.96 5.58 -12.40
CA ARG A 267 -14.60 4.82 -11.31
C ARG A 267 -14.64 3.30 -11.53
N LYS A 268 -14.42 2.83 -12.76
CA LYS A 268 -14.43 1.40 -13.11
C LYS A 268 -13.08 0.72 -12.94
N ILE A 269 -12.04 1.50 -12.66
CA ILE A 269 -10.68 1.03 -12.41
C ILE A 269 -10.25 1.46 -11.01
N GLU A 270 -9.36 0.70 -10.40
CA GLU A 270 -8.70 1.09 -9.17
C GLU A 270 -7.18 1.08 -9.39
N THR A 271 -6.52 2.17 -9.00
CA THR A 271 -5.06 2.27 -9.07
C THR A 271 -4.43 1.25 -8.13
N ILE A 272 -3.41 0.56 -8.60
CA ILE A 272 -2.56 -0.32 -7.79
C ILE A 272 -1.86 0.53 -6.75
#